data_AF-A0A965P3T9-F1
#
_entry.id   AF-A0A965P3T9-F1
#
_cell.length_a   1.000
_cell.length_b   1.000
_cell.length_c   1.000
_cell.angle_alpha   90.00
_cell.angle_beta   90.00
_cell.angle_gamma   90.00
#
_symmetry.space_group_name_H-M   'P 1'
#
loop_
_entity.id
_entity.type
_entity.pdbx_description
1 polymer ?
#
loop_
_entity_poly.entity_id
_entity_poly.type
_entity_poly.pdbx_seq_one_letter_code
_entity_poly.pdbx_strand_id
1 'polypeptide(L)'
;MIQAILADHRHYHSDWQIDHAITIRAGGTLYGCYKQAVRELHKRWRGLRECYANRERLRLDVDDLEQMPEASGNNARRRELDLAEKRLALIEADGVVRDTEREFLRFLGQAVACRNALGIPPDGTLDEATRDRLDAEMWEHQIKAMAAVDFMSQGRIGRSTIELLAACSPAMRRRIAALVLHESRHHELIEWYLTAETPMPPPVIFTAGESREALEWISKSLSGPPENGTAPRLLSDQSESTAADWRRASGAGGDAG
;
A
#
# COMPACT_ATOMS: atom_id res chain seq x y z
N MET A 1 31.74 -12.63 11.21
CA MET A 1 30.59 -13.00 12.07
C MET A 1 29.57 -11.88 12.16
N ILE A 2 29.92 -10.69 12.69
CA ILE A 2 28.96 -9.56 12.82
C ILE A 2 28.31 -9.18 11.47
N GLN A 3 29.10 -9.05 10.40
CA GLN A 3 28.58 -8.74 9.06
C GLN A 3 27.54 -9.76 8.55
N ALA A 4 27.70 -11.04 8.88
CA ALA A 4 26.77 -12.08 8.46
C ALA A 4 25.43 -11.96 9.21
N ILE A 5 25.47 -11.70 10.51
CA ILE A 5 24.25 -11.50 11.32
C ILE A 5 23.50 -10.23 10.88
N LEU A 6 24.24 -9.15 10.60
CA LEU A 6 23.63 -7.91 10.10
C LEU A 6 23.04 -8.05 8.70
N ALA A 7 23.48 -9.03 7.90
CA ALA A 7 22.89 -9.31 6.60
C ALA A 7 21.47 -9.92 6.68
N ASP A 8 21.11 -10.54 7.81
CA ASP A 8 19.76 -11.07 8.06
C ASP A 8 18.77 -9.98 8.49
N HIS A 9 19.28 -8.80 8.89
CA HIS A 9 18.44 -7.69 9.30
C HIS A 9 17.66 -7.12 8.11
N ARG A 10 16.33 -7.07 8.25
CA ARG A 10 15.44 -6.33 7.35
C ARG A 10 14.83 -5.19 8.16
N HIS A 11 14.85 -3.98 7.62
CA HIS A 11 14.40 -2.80 8.35
C HIS A 11 12.87 -2.77 8.51
N TYR A 12 12.16 -3.28 7.49
CA TYR A 12 10.70 -3.35 7.47
C TYR A 12 10.18 -4.79 7.44
N HIS A 13 8.99 -5.00 6.90
CA HIS A 13 8.27 -6.26 6.99
C HIS A 13 8.86 -7.30 6.04
N SER A 14 8.78 -8.55 6.47
CA SER A 14 8.98 -9.69 5.58
C SER A 14 7.82 -9.84 4.59
N ASP A 15 8.06 -10.54 3.48
CA ASP A 15 7.01 -10.81 2.48
C ASP A 15 5.82 -11.53 3.12
N TRP A 16 6.08 -12.46 4.05
CA TRP A 16 5.04 -13.15 4.82
C TRP A 16 4.19 -12.18 5.65
N GLN A 17 4.81 -11.22 6.33
CA GLN A 17 4.08 -10.22 7.10
C GLN A 17 3.24 -9.32 6.18
N ILE A 18 3.78 -8.93 5.03
CA ILE A 18 3.06 -8.12 4.03
C ILE A 18 1.84 -8.86 3.49
N ASP A 19 1.99 -10.12 3.12
CA ASP A 19 0.90 -10.93 2.56
C ASP A 19 -0.15 -11.26 3.63
N HIS A 20 0.26 -11.87 4.75
CA HIS A 20 -0.68 -12.46 5.70
C HIS A 20 -1.11 -11.48 6.78
N ALA A 21 -0.17 -10.76 7.40
CA ALA A 21 -0.47 -9.93 8.56
C ALA A 21 -1.00 -8.55 8.19
N ILE A 22 -0.58 -8.00 7.05
CA ILE A 22 -0.99 -6.66 6.59
C ILE A 22 -2.15 -6.77 5.61
N THR A 23 -2.03 -7.59 4.56
CA THR A 23 -3.01 -7.59 3.46
C THR A 23 -4.21 -8.49 3.75
N ILE A 24 -3.99 -9.78 4.00
CA ILE A 24 -5.08 -10.74 4.26
C ILE A 24 -5.81 -10.39 5.56
N ARG A 25 -5.09 -10.26 6.67
CA ARG A 25 -5.70 -10.04 7.99
C ARG A 25 -6.53 -8.75 8.05
N ALA A 26 -6.06 -7.66 7.45
CA ALA A 26 -6.81 -6.40 7.48
C ALA A 26 -7.86 -6.30 6.37
N GLY A 27 -7.73 -7.08 5.30
CA GLY A 27 -8.66 -7.11 4.18
C GLY A 27 -9.86 -8.03 4.41
N GLY A 28 -9.62 -9.28 4.82
CA GLY A 28 -10.64 -10.32 5.07
C GLY A 28 -11.35 -10.85 3.81
N THR A 29 -11.65 -9.98 2.86
CA THR A 29 -12.19 -10.30 1.53
C THR A 29 -11.21 -9.92 0.44
N LEU A 30 -11.40 -10.43 -0.78
CA LEU A 30 -10.55 -10.07 -1.92
C LEU A 30 -10.54 -8.55 -2.18
N TYR A 31 -11.70 -7.90 -2.07
CA TYR A 31 -11.78 -6.45 -2.19
C TYR A 31 -11.10 -5.71 -1.03
N GLY A 32 -11.25 -6.20 0.21
CA GLY A 32 -10.53 -5.65 1.35
C GLY A 32 -9.02 -5.77 1.19
N CYS A 33 -8.51 -6.91 0.69
CA CYS A 33 -7.11 -7.10 0.34
C CYS A 33 -6.64 -6.09 -0.71
N TYR A 34 -7.42 -5.89 -1.78
CA TYR A 34 -7.13 -4.88 -2.79
C TYR A 34 -7.05 -3.46 -2.18
N LYS A 35 -8.05 -3.07 -1.39
CA LYS A 35 -8.13 -1.75 -0.75
C LYS A 35 -6.96 -1.52 0.20
N GLN A 36 -6.61 -2.52 0.98
CA GLN A 36 -5.48 -2.45 1.91
C GLN A 36 -4.13 -2.40 1.16
N ALA A 37 -3.93 -3.22 0.13
CA ALA A 37 -2.74 -3.17 -0.71
C ALA A 37 -2.56 -1.79 -1.37
N VAL A 38 -3.64 -1.20 -1.92
CA VAL A 38 -3.61 0.16 -2.51
C VAL A 38 -3.28 1.22 -1.45
N ARG A 39 -3.82 1.09 -0.23
CA ARG A 39 -3.51 2.01 0.87
C ARG A 39 -2.04 1.96 1.25
N GLU A 40 -1.48 0.77 1.42
CA GLU A 40 -0.06 0.60 1.75
C GLU A 40 0.85 1.01 0.58
N LEU A 41 0.46 0.70 -0.66
CA LEU A 41 1.13 1.17 -1.88
C LEU A 41 1.24 2.70 -1.90
N HIS A 42 0.13 3.41 -1.64
CA HIS A 42 0.13 4.87 -1.59
C HIS A 42 1.02 5.43 -0.47
N LYS A 43 1.07 4.78 0.70
CA LYS A 43 1.99 5.17 1.78
C LYS A 43 3.45 5.00 1.36
N ARG A 44 3.81 3.88 0.73
CA ARG A 44 5.18 3.62 0.26
C ARG A 44 5.57 4.53 -0.90
N TRP A 45 4.66 4.83 -1.81
CA TRP A 45 4.86 5.82 -2.84
C TRP A 45 5.26 7.19 -2.26
N ARG A 46 4.51 7.68 -1.27
CA ARG A 46 4.84 8.95 -0.58
C ARG A 46 6.18 8.87 0.14
N GLY A 47 6.41 7.78 0.90
CA GLY A 47 7.67 7.55 1.60
C GLY A 47 8.89 7.53 0.67
N LEU A 48 8.76 6.89 -0.50
CA LEU A 48 9.82 6.85 -1.51
C LEU A 48 10.19 8.25 -2.02
N ARG A 49 9.20 9.13 -2.22
CA ARG A 49 9.46 10.52 -2.63
C ARG A 49 10.33 11.24 -1.61
N GLU A 50 10.01 11.11 -0.33
CA GLU A 50 10.79 11.68 0.77
C GLU A 50 12.20 11.06 0.85
N CYS A 51 12.28 9.73 0.72
CA CYS A 51 13.55 8.99 0.79
C CYS A 51 14.49 9.37 -0.37
N TYR A 52 13.98 9.46 -1.60
CA TYR A 52 14.76 9.87 -2.76
C TYR A 52 15.26 11.31 -2.64
N ALA A 53 14.41 12.25 -2.20
CA ALA A 53 14.81 13.63 -1.98
C ALA A 53 15.90 13.74 -0.89
N ASN A 54 15.74 13.01 0.22
CA ASN A 54 16.73 12.99 1.29
C ASN A 54 18.06 12.39 0.82
N ARG A 55 18.02 11.27 0.09
CA ARG A 55 19.21 10.66 -0.51
C ARG A 55 19.94 11.63 -1.41
N GLU A 56 19.22 12.31 -2.30
CA GLU A 56 19.83 13.24 -3.24
C GLU A 56 20.45 14.45 -2.53
N ARG A 57 19.78 15.00 -1.51
CA ARG A 57 20.36 16.02 -0.65
C ARG A 57 21.67 15.56 0.00
N LEU A 58 21.70 14.34 0.55
CA LEU A 58 22.91 13.80 1.17
C LEU A 58 24.05 13.60 0.17
N ARG A 59 23.74 13.25 -1.09
CA ARG A 59 24.74 13.18 -2.17
C ARG A 59 25.36 14.54 -2.44
N LEU A 60 24.52 15.58 -2.60
CA LEU A 60 24.99 16.94 -2.80
C LEU A 60 25.85 17.42 -1.62
N ASP A 61 25.42 17.16 -0.37
CA ASP A 61 26.22 17.49 0.83
C ASP A 61 27.60 16.82 0.80
N VAL A 62 27.68 15.54 0.37
CA VAL A 62 28.94 14.80 0.23
C VAL A 62 29.79 15.41 -0.88
N ASP A 63 29.22 15.67 -2.05
CA ASP A 63 29.94 16.24 -3.20
C ASP A 63 30.51 17.63 -2.86
N ASP A 64 29.73 18.47 -2.20
CA ASP A 64 30.17 19.80 -1.73
C ASP A 64 31.35 19.67 -0.76
N LEU A 65 31.24 18.78 0.24
CA LEU A 65 32.31 18.53 1.21
C LEU A 65 33.57 17.94 0.58
N GLU A 66 33.46 17.18 -0.50
CA GLU A 66 34.61 16.64 -1.24
C GLU A 66 35.30 17.72 -2.08
N GLN A 67 34.52 18.64 -2.67
CA GLN A 67 35.03 19.73 -3.52
C GLN A 67 35.60 20.92 -2.75
N MET A 68 35.34 21.02 -1.44
CA MET A 68 35.89 22.11 -0.62
C MET A 68 37.44 22.16 -0.67
N PRO A 69 38.05 23.36 -0.62
CA PRO A 69 39.51 23.50 -0.52
C PRO A 69 40.09 22.81 0.71
N GLU A 70 41.33 22.31 0.62
CA GLU A 70 42.00 21.69 1.75
C GLU A 70 42.02 22.61 2.98
N ALA A 71 41.52 22.10 4.10
CA ALA A 71 41.60 22.77 5.39
C ALA A 71 42.87 22.32 6.12
N SER A 72 43.34 23.10 7.10
CA SER A 72 44.52 22.77 7.90
C SER A 72 44.16 22.58 9.39
N GLY A 73 45.01 21.85 10.10
CA GLY A 73 44.89 21.61 11.54
C GLY A 73 43.54 21.01 11.95
N ASN A 74 42.92 21.57 13.00
CA ASN A 74 41.65 21.09 13.54
C ASN A 74 40.48 21.21 12.55
N ASN A 75 40.53 22.15 11.60
CA ASN A 75 39.47 22.30 10.60
C ASN A 75 39.50 21.15 9.59
N ALA A 76 40.69 20.65 9.24
CA ALA A 76 40.84 19.46 8.41
C ALA A 76 40.18 18.24 9.06
N ARG A 77 40.45 18.03 10.35
CA ARG A 77 39.90 16.91 11.10
C ARG A 77 38.37 17.00 11.26
N ARG A 78 37.82 18.18 11.52
CA ARG A 78 36.36 18.39 11.57
C ARG A 78 35.71 18.06 10.23
N ARG A 79 36.26 18.58 9.13
CA ARG A 79 35.77 18.28 7.77
C ARG A 79 35.81 16.78 7.46
N GLU A 80 36.89 16.09 7.84
CA GLU A 80 37.00 14.64 7.64
C GLU A 80 35.90 13.88 8.40
N LEU A 81 35.59 14.29 9.63
CA LEU A 81 34.51 13.70 10.43
C LEU A 81 33.14 14.00 9.83
N ASP A 82 32.88 15.25 9.42
CA ASP A 82 31.61 15.65 8.80
C ASP A 82 31.37 14.87 7.49
N LEU A 83 32.42 14.73 6.67
CA LEU A 83 32.35 13.92 5.44
C LEU A 83 32.07 12.45 5.74
N ALA A 84 32.73 11.88 6.75
CA ALA A 84 32.49 10.50 7.18
C ALA A 84 31.04 10.30 7.67
N GLU A 85 30.52 11.23 8.47
CA GLU A 85 29.13 11.22 8.95
C GLU A 85 28.13 11.26 7.78
N LYS A 86 28.33 12.17 6.82
CA LYS A 86 27.45 12.30 5.64
C LYS A 86 27.48 11.06 4.76
N ARG A 87 28.66 10.45 4.56
CA ARG A 87 28.79 9.19 3.82
C ARG A 87 28.08 8.04 4.52
N LEU A 88 28.16 7.94 5.85
CA LEU A 88 27.42 6.93 6.61
C LEU A 88 25.91 7.15 6.49
N ALA A 89 25.44 8.39 6.67
CA ALA A 89 24.02 8.73 6.51
C ALA A 89 23.51 8.42 5.08
N LEU A 90 24.34 8.63 4.05
CA LEU A 90 24.00 8.28 2.68
C LEU A 90 23.85 6.76 2.49
N ILE A 91 24.74 5.96 3.07
CA ILE A 91 24.65 4.48 3.05
C ILE A 91 23.36 4.01 3.72
N GLU A 92 23.00 4.59 4.86
CA GLU A 92 21.75 4.30 5.57
C GLU A 92 20.54 4.69 4.74
N ALA A 93 20.55 5.88 4.13
CA ALA A 93 19.49 6.34 3.24
C ALA A 93 19.29 5.41 2.03
N ASP A 94 20.38 4.89 1.44
CA ASP A 94 20.33 3.90 0.36
C ASP A 94 19.72 2.57 0.81
N GLY A 95 19.95 2.16 2.07
CA GLY A 95 19.32 0.98 2.66
C GLY A 95 17.80 1.17 2.81
N VAL A 96 17.39 2.31 3.37
CA VAL A 96 15.97 2.66 3.55
C VAL A 96 15.25 2.75 2.21
N VAL A 97 15.87 3.36 1.19
CA VAL A 97 15.31 3.41 -0.16
C VAL A 97 15.07 1.99 -0.70
N ARG A 98 16.09 1.12 -0.68
CA ARG A 98 15.98 -0.25 -1.19
C ARG A 98 14.88 -1.06 -0.50
N ASP A 99 14.78 -0.96 0.82
CA ASP A 99 13.76 -1.66 1.59
C ASP A 99 12.35 -1.12 1.29
N THR A 100 12.22 0.20 1.11
CA THR A 100 10.94 0.84 0.75
C THR A 100 10.52 0.50 -0.68
N GLU A 101 11.47 0.44 -1.63
CA GLU A 101 11.24 0.03 -3.02
C GLU A 101 10.74 -1.42 -3.07
N ARG A 102 11.35 -2.33 -2.30
CA ARG A 102 10.92 -3.73 -2.18
C ARG A 102 9.46 -3.81 -1.71
N GLU A 103 9.11 -3.14 -0.61
CA GLU A 103 7.73 -3.15 -0.11
C GLU A 103 6.76 -2.53 -1.11
N PHE A 104 7.14 -1.40 -1.74
CA PHE A 104 6.34 -0.76 -2.78
C PHE A 104 6.00 -1.74 -3.91
N LEU A 105 7.00 -2.44 -4.45
CA LEU A 105 6.81 -3.42 -5.52
C LEU A 105 5.97 -4.61 -5.06
N ARG A 106 6.13 -5.07 -3.80
CA ARG A 106 5.30 -6.16 -3.24
C ARG A 106 3.82 -5.76 -3.16
N PHE A 107 3.52 -4.58 -2.61
CA PHE A 107 2.16 -4.07 -2.53
C PHE A 107 1.57 -3.76 -3.91
N LEU A 108 2.39 -3.29 -4.86
CA LEU A 108 1.96 -3.10 -6.25
C LEU A 108 1.55 -4.44 -6.86
N GLY A 109 2.37 -5.48 -6.67
CA GLY A 109 2.09 -6.83 -7.18
C GLY A 109 0.81 -7.43 -6.60
N GLN A 110 0.57 -7.21 -5.30
CA GLN A 110 -0.69 -7.60 -4.64
C GLN A 110 -1.89 -6.82 -5.18
N ALA A 111 -1.76 -5.51 -5.34
CA ALA A 111 -2.84 -4.66 -5.84
C ALA A 111 -3.23 -5.07 -7.27
N VAL A 112 -2.26 -5.33 -8.15
CA VAL A 112 -2.51 -5.82 -9.52
C VAL A 112 -3.16 -7.20 -9.49
N ALA A 113 -2.64 -8.13 -8.69
CA ALA A 113 -3.21 -9.48 -8.59
C ALA A 113 -4.67 -9.47 -8.11
N CYS A 114 -4.96 -8.72 -7.03
CA CYS A 114 -6.33 -8.61 -6.51
C CYS A 114 -7.25 -7.90 -7.49
N ARG A 115 -6.77 -6.84 -8.17
CA ARG A 115 -7.52 -6.13 -9.21
C ARG A 115 -7.95 -7.05 -10.33
N ASN A 116 -7.01 -7.88 -10.83
CA ASN A 116 -7.27 -8.87 -11.87
C ASN A 116 -8.29 -9.91 -11.40
N ALA A 117 -8.14 -10.42 -10.17
CA ALA A 117 -9.06 -11.38 -9.59
C ALA A 117 -10.48 -10.82 -9.33
N LEU A 118 -10.61 -9.51 -9.11
CA LEU A 118 -11.89 -8.80 -9.02
C LEU A 118 -12.52 -8.52 -10.39
N GLY A 119 -11.83 -8.82 -11.50
CA GLY A 119 -12.30 -8.54 -12.86
C GLY A 119 -12.31 -7.05 -13.21
N ILE A 120 -11.50 -6.24 -12.52
CA ILE A 120 -11.40 -4.80 -12.80
C ILE A 120 -10.48 -4.61 -14.02
N PRO A 121 -10.93 -3.92 -15.09
CA PRO A 121 -10.10 -3.68 -16.26
C PRO A 121 -8.80 -2.92 -15.91
N PRO A 122 -7.69 -3.12 -16.64
CA PRO A 122 -6.42 -2.41 -16.40
C PRO A 122 -6.59 -0.90 -16.29
N ASP A 123 -7.34 -0.31 -17.22
CA ASP A 123 -7.57 1.14 -17.30
C ASP A 123 -8.91 1.58 -16.67
N GLY A 124 -9.64 0.64 -16.06
CA GLY A 124 -10.98 0.88 -15.52
C GLY A 124 -10.98 1.33 -14.07
N THR A 125 -12.07 1.94 -13.64
CA THR A 125 -12.38 2.08 -12.21
C THR A 125 -13.59 1.23 -11.88
N LEU A 126 -13.65 0.73 -10.64
CA LEU A 126 -14.91 0.20 -10.12
C LEU A 126 -15.97 1.27 -10.20
N ASP A 127 -17.13 0.93 -10.78
CA ASP A 127 -18.32 1.76 -10.65
C ASP A 127 -18.75 1.87 -9.18
N GLU A 128 -19.52 2.91 -8.86
CA GLU A 128 -19.92 3.23 -7.49
C GLU A 128 -20.78 2.12 -6.87
N ALA A 129 -21.72 1.55 -7.63
CA ALA A 129 -22.58 0.48 -7.13
C ALA A 129 -21.80 -0.81 -6.81
N THR A 130 -20.85 -1.19 -7.66
CA THR A 130 -19.96 -2.33 -7.39
C THR A 130 -19.07 -2.05 -6.17
N ARG A 131 -18.54 -0.83 -6.04
CA ARG A 131 -17.71 -0.44 -4.89
C ARG A 131 -18.49 -0.55 -3.59
N ASP A 132 -19.69 0.01 -3.53
CA ASP A 132 -20.54 -0.01 -2.34
C ASP A 132 -20.91 -1.43 -1.92
N ARG A 133 -21.23 -2.30 -2.89
CA ARG A 133 -21.49 -3.71 -2.63
C ARG A 133 -20.27 -4.41 -2.02
N LEU A 134 -19.10 -4.24 -2.62
CA LEU A 134 -17.86 -4.88 -2.15
C LEU A 134 -17.41 -4.33 -0.78
N ASP A 135 -17.62 -3.03 -0.51
CA ASP A 135 -17.36 -2.44 0.81
C ASP A 135 -18.31 -3.02 1.87
N ALA A 136 -19.60 -3.21 1.55
CA ALA A 136 -20.54 -3.87 2.45
C ALA A 136 -20.13 -5.32 2.75
N GLU A 137 -19.73 -6.10 1.73
CA GLU A 137 -19.24 -7.47 1.90
C GLU A 137 -17.99 -7.53 2.78
N MET A 138 -17.03 -6.61 2.58
CA MET A 138 -15.83 -6.48 3.40
C MET A 138 -16.18 -6.21 4.88
N TRP A 139 -17.06 -5.25 5.14
CA TRP A 139 -17.47 -4.92 6.52
C TRP A 139 -18.28 -6.04 7.17
N GLU A 140 -19.13 -6.76 6.42
CA GLU A 140 -19.81 -7.95 6.93
C GLU A 140 -18.82 -9.03 7.37
N HIS A 141 -17.79 -9.29 6.55
CA HIS A 141 -16.72 -10.23 6.89
C HIS A 141 -15.97 -9.78 8.15
N GLN A 142 -15.58 -8.51 8.23
CA GLN A 142 -14.84 -7.95 9.37
C GLN A 142 -15.60 -8.11 10.69
N ILE A 143 -16.90 -7.79 10.70
CA ILE A 143 -17.72 -7.89 11.92
C ILE A 143 -17.89 -9.35 12.35
N LYS A 144 -18.05 -10.29 11.40
CA LYS A 144 -18.11 -11.73 11.70
C LYS A 144 -16.80 -12.23 12.31
N ALA A 145 -15.66 -11.83 11.74
CA ALA A 145 -14.34 -12.17 12.26
C ALA A 145 -14.13 -11.62 13.68
N MET A 146 -14.50 -10.37 13.92
CA MET A 146 -14.43 -9.76 15.26
C MET A 146 -15.32 -10.51 16.27
N ALA A 147 -16.57 -10.85 15.89
CA ALA A 147 -17.47 -11.61 16.74
C ALA A 147 -16.93 -13.01 17.05
N ALA A 148 -16.34 -13.71 16.09
CA ALA A 148 -15.71 -15.02 16.32
C ALA A 148 -14.59 -14.92 17.36
N VAL A 149 -13.69 -13.93 17.23
CA VAL A 149 -12.61 -13.67 18.19
C VAL A 149 -13.16 -13.31 19.57
N ASP A 150 -14.21 -12.51 19.64
CA ASP A 150 -14.89 -12.18 20.89
C ASP A 150 -15.42 -13.45 21.58
N PHE A 151 -16.10 -14.34 20.85
CA PHE A 151 -16.57 -15.60 21.43
C PHE A 151 -15.44 -16.52 21.89
N MET A 152 -14.36 -16.62 21.12
CA MET A 152 -13.19 -17.43 21.50
C MET A 152 -12.48 -16.89 22.75
N SER A 153 -12.45 -15.57 22.94
CA SER A 153 -11.69 -14.92 24.02
C SER A 153 -12.49 -14.72 25.31
N GLN A 154 -13.78 -14.39 25.21
CA GLN A 154 -14.61 -14.02 26.37
C GLN A 154 -15.99 -14.70 26.40
N GLY A 155 -16.33 -15.53 25.41
CA GLY A 155 -17.62 -16.24 25.36
C GLY A 155 -18.84 -15.36 25.06
N ARG A 156 -18.64 -14.09 24.68
CA ARG A 156 -19.70 -13.12 24.35
C ARG A 156 -19.21 -12.07 23.38
N ILE A 157 -20.10 -11.37 22.67
CA ILE A 157 -19.71 -10.27 21.78
C ILE A 157 -19.14 -9.09 22.58
N GLY A 158 -18.02 -8.54 22.11
CA GLY A 158 -17.35 -7.38 22.67
C GLY A 158 -18.04 -6.06 22.31
N ARG A 159 -17.79 -5.04 23.13
CA ARG A 159 -18.37 -3.71 22.95
C ARG A 159 -18.05 -3.11 21.57
N SER A 160 -16.80 -3.18 21.14
CA SER A 160 -16.36 -2.62 19.84
C SER A 160 -17.08 -3.27 18.65
N THR A 161 -17.37 -4.57 18.72
CA THR A 161 -18.12 -5.30 17.70
C THR A 161 -19.57 -4.85 17.63
N ILE A 162 -20.21 -4.61 18.78
CA ILE A 162 -21.58 -4.06 18.85
C ILE A 162 -21.63 -2.63 18.30
N GLU A 163 -20.66 -1.78 18.66
CA GLU A 163 -20.57 -0.40 18.17
C GLU A 163 -20.41 -0.37 16.64
N LEU A 164 -19.56 -1.23 16.08
CA LEU A 164 -19.39 -1.33 14.64
C LEU A 164 -20.65 -1.86 13.94
N LEU A 165 -21.31 -2.88 14.50
CA LEU A 165 -22.59 -3.40 14.01
C LEU A 165 -23.70 -2.33 14.03
N ALA A 166 -23.69 -1.44 15.02
CA ALA A 166 -24.62 -0.32 15.14
C ALA A 166 -24.38 0.78 14.10
N ALA A 167 -23.17 0.90 13.56
CA ALA A 167 -22.85 1.82 12.47
C ALA A 167 -23.32 1.33 11.09
N CYS A 168 -23.60 0.02 10.94
CA CYS A 168 -24.10 -0.55 9.70
C CYS A 168 -25.53 -0.10 9.36
N SER A 169 -25.85 -0.13 8.05
CA SER A 169 -27.23 0.08 7.56
C SER A 169 -28.20 -0.94 8.19
N PRO A 170 -29.51 -0.61 8.33
CA PRO A 170 -30.47 -1.51 8.96
C PRO A 170 -30.54 -2.91 8.30
N ALA A 171 -30.41 -2.97 6.97
CA ALA A 171 -30.43 -4.23 6.23
C ALA A 171 -29.21 -5.11 6.56
N MET A 172 -28.00 -4.53 6.49
CA MET A 172 -26.74 -5.21 6.81
C MET A 172 -26.71 -5.64 8.28
N ARG A 173 -27.14 -4.77 9.19
CA ARG A 173 -27.21 -5.06 10.63
C ARG A 173 -28.06 -6.30 10.92
N ARG A 174 -29.26 -6.39 10.32
CA ARG A 174 -30.15 -7.56 10.50
C ARG A 174 -29.51 -8.84 9.99
N ARG A 175 -28.87 -8.81 8.82
CA ARG A 175 -28.17 -9.98 8.25
C ARG A 175 -27.04 -10.48 9.16
N ILE A 176 -26.20 -9.56 9.65
CA ILE A 176 -25.09 -9.92 10.54
C ILE A 176 -25.62 -10.40 11.90
N ALA A 177 -26.59 -9.69 12.49
CA ALA A 177 -27.18 -10.03 13.79
C ALA A 177 -27.75 -11.46 13.81
N ALA A 178 -28.41 -11.88 12.72
CA ALA A 178 -28.93 -13.24 12.56
C ALA A 178 -27.84 -14.34 12.54
N LEU A 179 -26.58 -13.97 12.33
CA LEU A 179 -25.43 -14.86 12.39
C LEU A 179 -24.73 -14.80 13.75
N VAL A 180 -24.49 -13.59 14.26
CA VAL A 180 -23.59 -13.39 15.41
C VAL A 180 -24.29 -13.37 16.76
N LEU A 181 -25.58 -13.04 16.86
CA LEU A 181 -26.27 -12.91 18.15
C LEU A 181 -26.99 -14.19 18.61
N HIS A 182 -27.10 -15.20 17.75
CA HIS A 182 -27.77 -16.45 18.10
C HIS A 182 -26.76 -17.44 18.71
N GLU A 183 -26.96 -17.77 19.98
CA GLU A 183 -26.05 -18.63 20.74
C GLU A 183 -25.80 -20.00 20.09
N SER A 184 -26.84 -20.57 19.47
CA SER A 184 -26.74 -21.84 18.74
C SER A 184 -25.79 -21.80 17.53
N ARG A 185 -25.34 -20.62 17.10
CA ARG A 185 -24.48 -20.41 15.93
C ARG A 185 -23.05 -20.03 16.27
N HIS A 186 -22.73 -19.84 17.55
CA HIS A 186 -21.38 -19.42 17.95
C HIS A 186 -20.30 -20.42 17.50
N HIS A 187 -20.57 -21.74 17.63
CA HIS A 187 -19.66 -22.78 17.16
C HIS A 187 -19.46 -22.71 15.63
N GLU A 188 -20.54 -22.59 14.86
CA GLU A 188 -20.48 -22.46 13.40
C GLU A 188 -19.64 -21.24 12.99
N LEU A 189 -19.81 -20.11 13.69
CA LEU A 189 -19.07 -18.87 13.43
C LEU A 189 -17.57 -19.01 13.76
N ILE A 190 -17.22 -19.70 14.84
CA ILE A 190 -15.82 -19.97 15.22
C ILE A 190 -15.16 -20.91 14.20
N GLU A 191 -15.84 -22.00 13.83
CA GLU A 191 -15.35 -22.93 12.80
C GLU A 191 -15.16 -22.23 11.46
N TRP A 192 -16.12 -21.40 11.05
CA TRP A 192 -15.97 -20.54 9.88
C TRP A 192 -14.72 -19.67 9.99
N TYR A 193 -14.48 -19.00 11.12
CA TYR A 193 -13.32 -18.13 11.28
C TYR A 193 -11.99 -18.88 11.22
N LEU A 194 -11.92 -20.10 11.78
CA LEU A 194 -10.71 -20.93 11.78
C LEU A 194 -10.38 -21.54 10.42
N THR A 195 -11.38 -21.71 9.56
CA THR A 195 -11.25 -22.38 8.25
C THR A 195 -11.41 -21.42 7.07
N ALA A 196 -11.88 -20.20 7.30
CA ALA A 196 -12.05 -19.19 6.26
C ALA A 196 -10.69 -18.73 5.75
N GLU A 197 -10.40 -19.11 4.50
CA GLU A 197 -9.27 -18.58 3.76
C GLU A 197 -9.75 -17.51 2.78
N THR A 198 -9.20 -16.31 2.87
CA THR A 198 -9.38 -15.31 1.83
C THR A 198 -8.67 -15.82 0.57
N PRO A 199 -9.34 -15.91 -0.60
CA PRO A 199 -8.73 -16.38 -1.83
C PRO A 199 -7.82 -15.29 -2.43
N MET A 200 -6.77 -14.91 -1.71
CA MET A 200 -5.83 -13.89 -2.15
C MET A 200 -4.95 -14.49 -3.26
N PRO A 201 -4.96 -13.91 -4.47
CA PRO A 201 -4.07 -14.36 -5.54
C PRO A 201 -2.61 -14.08 -5.16
N PRO A 202 -1.65 -14.89 -5.65
CA PRO A 202 -0.24 -14.63 -5.45
C PRO A 202 0.13 -13.25 -6.03
N PRO A 203 1.02 -12.48 -5.38
CA PRO A 203 1.44 -11.18 -5.89
C PRO A 203 2.09 -11.30 -7.27
N VAL A 204 1.80 -10.36 -8.17
CA VAL A 204 2.51 -10.26 -9.45
C VAL A 204 3.98 -9.96 -9.18
N ILE A 205 4.87 -10.75 -9.78
CA ILE A 205 6.31 -10.54 -9.72
C ILE A 205 6.73 -9.77 -10.97
N PHE A 206 7.19 -8.54 -10.79
CA PHE A 206 7.69 -7.71 -11.87
C PHE A 206 9.11 -8.14 -12.27
N THR A 207 9.38 -8.10 -13.57
CA THR A 207 10.74 -8.18 -14.10
C THR A 207 11.57 -6.98 -13.63
N ALA A 208 12.90 -7.08 -13.79
CA ALA A 208 13.79 -5.97 -13.45
C ALA A 208 13.50 -4.70 -14.29
N GLY A 209 13.08 -4.87 -15.55
CA GLY A 209 12.70 -3.75 -16.42
C GLY A 209 11.44 -3.06 -15.94
N GLU A 210 10.40 -3.84 -15.62
CA GLU A 210 9.13 -3.31 -15.11
C GLU A 210 9.29 -2.64 -13.74
N SER A 211 10.07 -3.26 -12.85
CA SER A 211 10.39 -2.68 -11.54
C SER A 211 11.08 -1.32 -11.70
N ARG A 212 12.05 -1.23 -12.62
CA ARG A 212 12.74 0.02 -12.91
C ARG A 212 11.79 1.08 -13.44
N GLU A 213 10.93 0.73 -14.41
CA GLU A 213 9.96 1.67 -14.98
C GLU A 213 9.01 2.23 -13.89
N ALA A 214 8.47 1.36 -13.04
CA ALA A 214 7.59 1.76 -11.95
C ALA A 214 8.29 2.72 -10.97
N LEU A 215 9.55 2.44 -10.61
CA LEU A 215 10.32 3.27 -9.68
C LEU A 215 10.82 4.59 -10.31
N GLU A 216 11.20 4.57 -11.58
CA GLU A 216 11.59 5.76 -12.33
C GLU A 216 10.44 6.76 -12.42
N TRP A 217 9.21 6.29 -12.60
CA TRP A 217 8.03 7.15 -12.60
C TRP A 217 7.88 7.93 -11.28
N ILE A 218 8.13 7.27 -10.14
CA ILE A 218 8.11 7.94 -8.82
C ILE A 218 9.22 8.98 -8.74
N SER A 219 10.43 8.65 -9.16
CA SER A 219 11.57 9.57 -9.14
C SER A 219 11.31 10.80 -10.02
N LYS A 220 10.78 10.61 -11.24
CA LYS A 220 10.44 11.72 -12.15
C LYS A 220 9.36 12.64 -11.57
N SER A 221 8.42 12.11 -10.79
CA SER A 221 7.38 12.91 -10.10
C SER A 221 7.92 13.90 -9.04
N LEU A 222 9.22 13.83 -8.71
CA LEU A 222 9.88 14.79 -7.83
C LEU A 222 10.28 16.08 -8.55
N SER A 223 10.50 16.03 -9.87
CA SER A 223 11.03 17.16 -10.65
C SER A 223 9.95 18.14 -11.11
N GLY A 224 8.69 17.92 -10.73
CA GLY A 224 7.54 18.72 -11.12
C GLY A 224 6.30 17.84 -11.33
N PRO A 225 5.09 18.44 -11.40
CA PRO A 225 3.93 17.69 -11.87
C PRO A 225 4.23 17.20 -13.30
N PRO A 226 3.97 15.92 -13.62
CA PRO A 226 4.19 15.41 -14.97
C PRO A 226 3.38 16.28 -15.95
N GLU A 227 4.06 16.87 -16.95
CA GLU A 227 3.45 17.84 -17.88
C GLU A 227 2.28 17.27 -18.69
N ASN A 228 2.09 15.96 -18.70
CA ASN A 228 0.87 15.29 -19.15
C ASN A 228 0.69 14.05 -18.26
N GLY A 229 -0.50 13.85 -17.70
CA GLY A 229 -0.83 12.83 -16.67
C GLY A 229 -0.71 11.36 -17.08
N THR A 230 0.27 10.99 -17.90
CA THR A 230 0.52 9.61 -18.34
C THR A 230 1.22 8.84 -17.21
N ALA A 231 0.48 7.97 -16.54
CA ALA A 231 1.02 6.94 -15.65
C ALA A 231 1.90 5.95 -16.46
N PRO A 232 2.86 5.23 -15.82
CA PRO A 232 3.78 4.32 -16.48
C PRO A 232 3.03 3.22 -17.25
N ARG A 233 3.64 2.62 -18.29
CA ARG A 233 2.99 1.67 -19.22
C ARG A 233 2.47 0.41 -18.53
N LEU A 234 3.09 0.02 -17.42
CA LEU A 234 2.59 -1.00 -16.49
C LEU A 234 1.16 -0.76 -15.96
N LEU A 235 0.66 0.48 -16.08
CA LEU A 235 -0.69 0.89 -15.74
C LEU A 235 -1.49 1.39 -16.95
N SER A 236 -0.94 1.35 -18.17
CA SER A 236 -1.52 2.10 -19.30
C SER A 236 -1.42 1.45 -20.69
N ASP A 237 -1.12 0.15 -20.78
CA ASP A 237 -1.23 -0.61 -22.03
C ASP A 237 -2.71 -0.86 -22.41
N GLN A 238 -3.43 0.22 -22.72
CA GLN A 238 -4.33 0.49 -23.86
C GLN A 238 -4.92 1.93 -23.81
N SER A 239 -4.13 2.93 -23.39
CA SER A 239 -4.61 4.32 -23.21
C SER A 239 -4.42 5.25 -24.42
N GLU A 240 -5.07 4.96 -25.56
CA GLU A 240 -5.25 5.97 -26.64
C GLU A 240 -6.70 6.48 -26.79
N SER A 241 -7.66 6.07 -25.94
CA SER A 241 -9.08 6.38 -26.18
C SER A 241 -9.72 7.46 -25.27
N THR A 242 -9.27 7.66 -24.03
CA THR A 242 -10.12 8.35 -23.02
C THR A 242 -9.81 9.83 -22.77
N ALA A 243 -8.70 10.37 -23.27
CA ALA A 243 -8.40 11.81 -23.10
C ALA A 243 -9.33 12.73 -23.93
N ALA A 244 -10.05 12.18 -24.91
CA ALA A 244 -10.94 12.94 -25.79
C ALA A 244 -12.37 13.13 -25.23
N ASP A 245 -12.81 12.32 -24.27
CA ASP A 245 -14.21 12.31 -23.81
C ASP A 245 -14.48 13.24 -22.63
N TRP A 246 -13.48 13.53 -21.80
CA TRP A 246 -13.64 14.48 -20.67
C TRP A 246 -13.86 15.93 -21.11
N ARG A 247 -13.34 16.33 -22.29
CA ARG A 247 -13.55 17.68 -22.85
C ARG A 247 -14.93 17.85 -23.51
N ARG A 248 -15.62 16.75 -23.87
CA ARG A 248 -16.98 16.82 -24.43
C ARG A 248 -18.07 16.91 -23.36
N ALA A 249 -17.87 16.31 -22.19
CA ALA A 249 -18.85 16.34 -21.12
C ALA A 249 -18.95 17.68 -20.36
N SER A 250 -17.96 18.56 -20.51
CA SER A 250 -17.87 19.84 -19.79
C SER A 250 -18.23 21.08 -20.63
N GLY A 251 -18.60 20.90 -21.91
CA GLY A 251 -18.84 22.00 -22.87
C GLY A 251 -20.30 22.23 -23.31
N ALA A 252 -21.28 21.46 -22.86
CA ALA A 252 -22.68 21.60 -23.28
C ALA A 252 -23.54 22.15 -22.13
N GLY A 253 -23.41 23.45 -21.86
CA GLY A 253 -24.18 24.12 -20.81
C GLY A 253 -24.10 25.63 -20.94
N GLY A 254 -24.54 26.18 -22.06
CA GLY A 254 -24.60 27.62 -22.28
C GLY A 254 -25.31 27.96 -23.58
N ASP A 255 -26.63 28.10 -23.51
CA ASP A 255 -27.39 29.26 -24.04
C ASP A 255 -28.87 28.89 -24.13
N ALA A 256 -29.64 29.43 -23.17
CA ALA A 256 -31.07 29.63 -23.30
C ALA A 256 -31.31 31.14 -23.26
N GLY A 257 -31.51 31.71 -24.44
CA GLY A 257 -32.13 33.01 -24.69
C GLY A 257 -33.34 32.79 -25.59
#